data_AF-A0A837HXD0-F1
#
_entry.id   AF-A0A837HXD0-F1
#
_cell.length_a   1.000
_cell.length_b   1.000
_cell.length_c   1.000
_cell.angle_alpha   90.00
_cell.angle_beta   90.00
_cell.angle_gamma   90.00
#
_symmetry.space_group_name_H-M   'P 1'
#
loop_
_entity.id
_entity.type
_entity.pdbx_description
1 polymer ?
#
loop_
_entity_poly.entity_id
_entity_poly.type
_entity_poly.pdbx_seq_one_letter_code
_entity_poly.pdbx_strand_id
1 'polypeptide(L)'
;METIIISLGGSLIVPDSIDIDFLKEFKALILSHVAKDNNQRKKFVIITGGGEINRRYNKVAKELGSPTSEDLDWIGIASLKLNAELLRVIFADVAHNKVIANLGVPFSLLPRFNR
;
A
#
# COMPACT_ATOMS: atom_id res chain seq x y z
N MET A 1 10.56 18.97 -7.40
CA MET A 1 10.12 17.93 -6.44
C MET A 1 9.93 16.63 -7.22
N GLU A 2 10.87 15.71 -7.05
CA GLU A 2 10.90 14.41 -7.72
C GLU A 2 9.72 13.52 -7.26
N THR A 3 9.16 12.71 -8.15
CA THR A 3 8.15 11.70 -7.80
C THR A 3 8.72 10.31 -8.00
N ILE A 4 8.68 9.49 -6.95
CA ILE A 4 9.12 8.10 -6.94
C ILE A 4 7.89 7.20 -6.85
N ILE A 5 7.83 6.20 -7.74
CA ILE A 5 6.79 5.17 -7.73
C ILE A 5 7.41 3.89 -7.20
N ILE A 6 6.83 3.33 -6.13
CA ILE A 6 7.28 2.09 -5.50
C ILE A 6 6.17 1.05 -5.67
N SER A 7 6.51 -0.07 -6.29
CA SER A 7 5.70 -1.29 -6.20
C SER A 7 6.20 -2.11 -5.02
N LEU A 8 5.48 -2.05 -3.90
CA LEU A 8 5.82 -2.74 -2.68
C LEU A 8 5.12 -4.12 -2.64
N GLY A 9 5.92 -5.17 -2.78
CA GLY A 9 5.43 -6.54 -2.75
C GLY A 9 4.69 -6.84 -1.45
N GLY A 10 3.46 -7.37 -1.54
CA GLY A 10 2.65 -7.68 -0.35
C GLY A 10 3.29 -8.71 0.59
N SER A 11 4.17 -9.57 0.07
CA SER A 11 4.94 -10.52 0.90
C SER A 11 6.03 -9.85 1.75
N LEU A 12 6.41 -8.60 1.50
CA LEU A 12 7.27 -7.82 2.39
C LEU A 12 6.46 -7.21 3.55
N ILE A 13 5.18 -6.92 3.32
CA ILE A 13 4.27 -6.40 4.35
C ILE A 13 3.77 -7.56 5.23
N VAL A 14 3.35 -8.65 4.59
CA VAL A 14 2.78 -9.84 5.22
C VAL A 14 3.36 -11.09 4.57
N PRO A 15 4.58 -11.52 4.96
CA PRO A 15 5.14 -12.81 4.55
C PRO A 15 4.35 -13.99 5.12
N ASP A 16 4.08 -13.98 6.43
CA ASP A 16 3.31 -14.99 7.16
C ASP A 16 2.42 -14.32 8.23
N SER A 17 3.06 -13.48 9.05
CA SER A 17 2.46 -12.42 9.85
C SER A 17 2.88 -11.05 9.31
N ILE A 18 2.29 -9.97 9.82
CA ILE A 18 2.73 -8.60 9.49
C ILE A 18 4.18 -8.41 9.94
N ASP A 19 5.05 -7.99 9.02
CA ASP A 19 6.46 -7.71 9.32
C ASP A 19 6.62 -6.28 9.87
N ILE A 20 6.61 -6.18 11.20
CA ILE A 20 6.67 -4.89 11.89
C ILE A 20 8.02 -4.21 11.69
N ASP A 21 9.12 -4.95 11.65
CA ASP A 21 10.45 -4.36 11.59
C ASP A 21 10.74 -3.81 10.20
N PHE A 22 10.35 -4.55 9.15
CA PHE A 22 10.34 -4.00 7.79
C PHE A 22 9.52 -2.72 7.69
N LEU A 23 8.29 -2.69 8.26
CA LEU A 23 7.43 -1.52 8.18
C LEU A 23 7.98 -0.30 8.94
N LYS A 24 8.68 -0.51 10.05
CA LYS A 24 9.37 0.57 10.78
C LYS A 24 10.50 1.15 9.94
N GLU A 25 11.36 0.31 9.37
CA GLU A 25 12.48 0.74 8.54
C GLU A 25 12.00 1.44 7.27
N PHE A 26 11.00 0.86 6.61
CA PHE A 26 10.38 1.44 5.43
C PHE A 26 9.75 2.82 5.75
N LYS A 27 9.05 2.95 6.88
CA LYS A 27 8.53 4.24 7.33
C LYS A 27 9.65 5.26 7.53
N ALA A 28 10.72 4.90 8.23
CA ALA A 28 11.85 5.80 8.48
C ALA A 28 12.51 6.27 7.18
N LEU A 29 12.72 5.35 6.23
CA LEU A 29 13.27 5.65 4.91
C LEU A 29 12.42 6.67 4.15
N ILE A 30 11.11 6.43 4.03
CA ILE A 30 10.21 7.33 3.30
C ILE A 30 10.16 8.70 3.99
N LEU A 31 10.07 8.74 5.33
CA LEU A 31 10.03 9.98 6.10
C LEU A 31 11.29 10.85 5.90
N SER A 32 12.47 10.23 5.78
CA SER A 32 13.72 10.95 5.52
C SER A 32 13.73 11.74 4.20
N HIS A 33 12.91 11.33 3.23
CA HIS A 33 12.82 11.95 1.90
C HIS A 33 11.64 12.90 1.72
N VAL A 34 10.64 12.89 2.62
CA VAL A 34 9.45 13.77 2.54
C VAL A 34 9.49 14.96 3.52
N ALA A 35 10.47 14.98 4.43
CA ALA A 35 10.67 16.00 5.44
C ALA A 35 10.86 17.41 4.83
N LYS A 36 10.32 18.44 5.50
CA LYS A 36 10.22 19.81 4.98
C LYS A 36 11.56 20.56 4.95
N ASP A 37 12.48 20.18 5.83
CA ASP A 37 13.84 20.70 5.97
C ASP A 37 14.82 20.14 4.94
N ASN A 38 14.36 19.20 4.10
CA ASN A 38 15.18 18.62 3.05
C ASN A 38 15.10 19.45 1.75
N ASN A 39 16.24 19.99 1.30
CA ASN A 39 16.38 20.73 0.04
C ASN A 39 16.01 19.90 -1.21
N GLN A 40 15.81 18.59 -1.06
CA GLN A 40 15.41 17.66 -2.14
C GLN A 40 14.15 16.85 -1.78
N ARG A 41 13.11 17.54 -1.30
CA ARG A 41 11.81 16.90 -1.00
C ARG A 41 11.32 16.04 -2.17
N LYS A 42 10.92 14.80 -1.86
CA LYS A 42 10.37 13.84 -2.81
C LYS A 42 8.88 13.58 -2.53
N LYS A 43 8.17 13.11 -3.55
CA LYS A 43 6.82 12.54 -3.46
C LYS A 43 6.90 11.05 -3.71
N PHE A 44 6.13 10.26 -2.95
CA PHE A 44 6.06 8.82 -3.14
C PHE A 44 4.64 8.40 -3.51
N VAL A 45 4.55 7.56 -4.54
CA VAL A 45 3.35 6.79 -4.86
C VAL A 45 3.68 5.33 -4.56
N ILE A 46 3.03 4.76 -3.56
CA ILE A 46 3.29 3.39 -3.11
C ILE A 46 2.10 2.53 -3.51
N ILE A 47 2.37 1.51 -4.32
CA ILE A 47 1.40 0.52 -4.78
C ILE A 47 1.72 -0.76 -4.01
N THR A 48 0.73 -1.36 -3.37
CA THR A 48 0.93 -2.58 -2.57
C THR A 48 0.48 -3.83 -3.33
N GLY A 49 1.12 -4.96 -3.05
CA GLY A 49 0.62 -6.28 -3.46
C GLY A 49 -0.27 -6.94 -2.40
N GLY A 50 -0.95 -8.04 -2.76
CA GLY A 50 -1.84 -8.78 -1.86
C GLY A 50 -1.15 -9.74 -0.87
N GLY A 51 0.11 -10.12 -1.12
CA GLY A 51 0.92 -10.90 -0.18
C GLY A 51 0.35 -12.27 0.18
N GLU A 52 0.69 -12.74 1.38
CA GLU A 52 0.23 -14.03 1.90
C GLU A 52 -1.28 -14.06 2.18
N ILE A 53 -1.86 -12.90 2.53
CA ILE A 53 -3.32 -12.76 2.71
C ILE A 53 -4.06 -13.22 1.46
N ASN A 54 -3.69 -12.70 0.29
CA ASN A 54 -4.29 -13.12 -0.97
C ASN A 54 -4.13 -14.63 -1.23
N ARG A 55 -2.93 -15.17 -0.99
CA ARG A 55 -2.64 -16.59 -1.22
C ARG A 55 -3.49 -17.51 -0.33
N ARG A 56 -3.60 -17.20 0.96
CA ARG A 56 -4.42 -17.95 1.92
C ARG A 56 -5.90 -17.92 1.56
N TYR A 57 -6.42 -16.74 1.23
CA TYR A 57 -7.84 -16.60 0.89
C TYR A 57 -8.17 -17.29 -0.43
N ASN A 58 -7.34 -17.11 -1.46
CA ASN A 58 -7.52 -17.81 -2.74
C ASN A 58 -7.40 -19.33 -2.61
N LYS A 59 -6.55 -19.84 -1.71
CA LYS A 59 -6.46 -21.27 -1.42
C LYS A 59 -7.79 -21.80 -0.88
N VAL A 60 -8.33 -21.18 0.16
CA VAL A 60 -9.60 -21.60 0.77
C VAL A 60 -10.77 -21.46 -0.21
N ALA A 61 -10.81 -20.38 -1.00
CA ALA A 61 -11.85 -20.18 -2.01
C ALA A 61 -11.87 -21.30 -3.06
N LYS A 62 -10.68 -21.78 -3.48
CA LYS A 62 -10.54 -22.90 -4.41
C LYS A 62 -10.83 -24.25 -3.76
N GLU A 63 -10.51 -24.40 -2.47
CA GLU A 63 -10.72 -25.64 -1.73
C GLU A 63 -12.20 -25.89 -1.42
N LEU A 64 -12.94 -24.84 -1.08
CA LEU A 64 -14.34 -24.93 -0.66
C LEU A 64 -15.34 -24.59 -1.78
N GLY A 65 -14.87 -24.19 -2.96
CA GLY A 65 -15.72 -23.71 -4.04
C GLY A 65 -15.16 -23.98 -5.44
N SER A 66 -15.68 -23.25 -6.44
CA SER A 66 -15.20 -23.29 -7.82
C SER A 66 -15.18 -21.88 -8.41
N PRO A 67 -14.37 -20.97 -7.84
CA PRO A 67 -14.34 -19.57 -8.22
C PRO A 67 -13.80 -19.41 -9.64
N THR A 68 -14.33 -18.42 -10.34
CA THR A 68 -13.73 -17.95 -11.60
C THR A 68 -12.42 -17.20 -11.32
N SER A 69 -11.62 -16.96 -12.36
CA SER A 69 -10.44 -16.10 -12.23
C SER A 69 -10.81 -14.70 -11.75
N GLU A 70 -11.96 -14.17 -12.18
CA GLU A 70 -12.44 -12.85 -11.75
C GLU A 70 -12.76 -12.81 -10.25
N ASP A 71 -13.41 -13.85 -9.72
CA ASP A 71 -13.68 -13.95 -8.28
C ASP A 71 -12.39 -13.91 -7.45
N LEU A 72 -11.34 -14.59 -7.91
CA LEU A 72 -10.02 -14.61 -7.26
C LEU A 72 -9.30 -13.27 -7.39
N ASP A 73 -9.46 -12.56 -8.51
CA ASP A 73 -8.91 -11.22 -8.69
C ASP A 73 -9.55 -10.23 -7.72
N TRP A 74 -10.85 -10.35 -7.45
CA TRP A 74 -11.53 -9.53 -6.44
C TRP A 74 -10.97 -9.76 -5.02
N ILE A 75 -10.64 -11.00 -4.66
CA ILE A 75 -9.94 -11.31 -3.40
C ILE A 75 -8.54 -10.67 -3.39
N GLY A 76 -7.83 -10.72 -4.51
CA GLY A 76 -6.53 -10.07 -4.68
C GLY A 76 -6.60 -8.55 -4.49
N ILE A 77 -7.59 -7.91 -5.11
CA ILE A 77 -7.86 -6.47 -5.01
C ILE A 77 -8.24 -6.09 -3.58
N ALA A 78 -9.02 -6.90 -2.88
CA ALA A 78 -9.33 -6.67 -1.48
C ALA A 78 -8.08 -6.75 -0.60
N SER A 79 -7.23 -7.75 -0.84
CA SER A 79 -6.00 -7.98 -0.06
C SER A 79 -4.98 -6.86 -0.24
N LEU A 80 -4.76 -6.39 -1.48
CA LEU A 80 -3.85 -5.27 -1.73
C LEU A 80 -4.38 -3.96 -1.14
N LYS A 81 -5.71 -3.72 -1.20
CA LYS A 81 -6.34 -2.55 -0.58
C LYS A 81 -6.16 -2.55 0.93
N LEU A 82 -6.29 -3.70 1.59
CA LEU A 82 -6.03 -3.84 3.03
C LEU A 82 -4.59 -3.45 3.38
N ASN A 83 -3.61 -3.93 2.61
CA ASN A 83 -2.21 -3.55 2.80
C ASN A 83 -1.96 -2.05 2.53
N ALA A 84 -2.63 -1.46 1.54
CA ALA A 84 -2.54 -0.03 1.26
C ALA A 84 -3.14 0.82 2.40
N GLU A 85 -4.26 0.38 2.97
CA GLU A 85 -4.89 1.05 4.12
C GLU A 85 -4.00 0.99 5.35
N LEU A 86 -3.35 -0.15 5.62
CA LEU A 86 -2.36 -0.26 6.69
C LEU A 86 -1.25 0.80 6.53
N LEU A 87 -0.65 0.91 5.34
CA LEU A 87 0.38 1.92 5.08
C LEU A 87 -0.15 3.35 5.23
N ARG A 88 -1.36 3.63 4.70
CA ARG A 88 -1.99 4.95 4.86
C ARG A 88 -2.10 5.35 6.34
N VAL A 89 -2.48 4.40 7.21
CA VAL A 89 -2.56 4.64 8.65
C VAL A 89 -1.16 4.83 9.27
N ILE A 90 -0.18 4.00 8.90
CA ILE A 90 1.21 4.09 9.39
C ILE A 90 1.85 5.45 9.09
N PHE A 91 1.56 6.00 7.90
CA PHE A 91 2.07 7.29 7.43
C PHE A 91 1.23 8.50 7.84
N ALA A 92 0.00 8.28 8.35
CA ALA A 92 -0.85 9.31 8.95
C ALA A 92 -0.87 10.65 8.17
N ASP A 93 -0.36 11.73 8.78
CA ASP A 93 -0.47 13.09 8.26
C ASP A 93 0.34 13.36 6.98
N VAL A 94 1.37 12.54 6.71
CA VAL A 94 2.16 12.67 5.48
C VAL A 94 1.53 11.93 4.29
N ALA A 95 0.55 11.05 4.54
CA ALA A 95 -0.14 10.30 3.50
C ALA A 95 -1.36 11.06 2.94
N HIS A 96 -1.79 10.65 1.75
CA HIS A 96 -3.07 11.05 1.19
C HIS A 96 -4.22 10.55 2.09
N ASN A 97 -5.33 11.29 2.15
CA ASN A 97 -6.39 11.04 3.13
C ASN A 97 -7.15 9.71 2.93
N LYS A 98 -7.09 9.13 1.73
CA LYS A 98 -7.70 7.86 1.34
C LYS A 98 -6.76 7.08 0.43
N VAL A 99 -6.88 5.74 0.42
CA VAL A 99 -6.27 4.90 -0.61
C VAL A 99 -6.87 5.24 -1.97
N ILE A 100 -6.02 5.41 -2.97
CA ILE A 100 -6.44 5.68 -4.35
C ILE A 100 -6.65 4.34 -5.04
N ALA A 101 -7.92 3.97 -5.26
CA ALA A 101 -8.28 2.70 -5.89
C ALA A 101 -8.33 2.76 -7.43
N ASN A 102 -8.36 3.96 -8.01
CA ASN A 102 -8.42 4.17 -9.45
C ASN A 102 -7.56 5.39 -9.82
N LEU A 103 -6.49 5.15 -10.58
CA LEU A 103 -5.57 6.19 -11.04
C LEU A 103 -6.08 6.97 -12.26
N GLY A 104 -7.14 6.49 -12.92
CA GLY A 104 -7.80 7.19 -14.03
C GLY A 104 -8.74 8.30 -13.58
N VAL A 105 -9.05 8.37 -12.28
CA VAL A 105 -9.82 9.48 -11.69
C VAL A 105 -8.84 10.54 -11.19
N PRO A 106 -9.00 11.83 -11.52
CA PRO A 106 -8.13 12.88 -11.00
C PRO A 106 -8.09 12.86 -9.47
N PHE A 107 -6.88 12.87 -8.90
CA PHE A 107 -6.67 12.94 -7.46
C PHE A 107 -5.56 13.93 -7.13
N SER A 108 -5.64 14.54 -5.95
CA SER A 108 -4.63 15.47 -5.47
C SER A 108 -3.50 14.73 -4.78
N LEU A 109 -2.26 15.05 -5.12
CA LEU A 109 -1.07 14.57 -4.41
C LEU A 109 -0.70 15.49 -3.21
N LEU A 110 -1.59 16.39 -2.79
CA LEU A 110 -1.32 17.30 -1.69
C LEU A 110 -1.55 16.59 -0.33
N PRO A 111 -0.57 16.62 0.59
CA PRO A 111 -0.72 16.05 1.92
C PRO A 111 -1.70 16.84 2.78
N ARG A 112 -2.13 16.26 3.91
CA ARG A 112 -3.16 16.83 4.82
C ARG A 112 -2.83 18.20 5.41
N PHE A 113 -1.59 18.68 5.34
CA PHE A 113 -1.11 19.93 5.94
C PHE A 113 -1.71 21.24 5.39
N ASN A 114 -2.70 21.20 4.47
CA ASN A 114 -3.33 22.37 3.87
C ASN A 114 -4.81 22.55 4.26
N ARG A 115 -5.17 22.32 5.53
CA ARG A 115 -6.44 22.79 6.10
C ARG A 115 -6.19 23.49 7.43
#